data_AF-A0A820ZLL3-F1
#
_entry.id   AF-A0A820ZLL3-F1
#
_cell.length_a   1.000
_cell.length_b   1.000
_cell.length_c   1.000
_cell.angle_alpha   90.00
_cell.angle_beta   90.00
_cell.angle_gamma   90.00
#
_symmetry.space_group_name_H-M   'P 1'
#
loop_
_entity.id
_entity.type
_entity.pdbx_description
1 polymer ?
#
loop_
_entity_poly.entity_id
_entity_poly.type
_entity_poly.pdbx_seq_one_letter_code
_entity_poly.pdbx_strand_id
1 'polypeptide(L)'
;MQCAQKLISQMNCVVELSQQMRTEDMRYLELLNRLKSGQSTIEDYQLLSTRIIGNPKLQASLKQKPWSEAPILVFRNTLRTQINNRAVLNKAMEMRLRPMVCVAQDYFQGTIIEDLRLRKAILEVPDNKTEHLPGYLPLVPGMPVLLTENVATELGLSNGTRGIFHQLVYEESSVHAQFQDKNFPANTKFITQPKYALVEFPNCKLDSELAEFQTKIIPISISEQTFLFDVKELLAENVAKAAKINKKATKISIKRKALPLIPAYSMTTHKSQGQTLDKIIIDLVMPPGPLEVASVCVPLSRVKRLDDLLIIRPFEFATLQVKPSIAQLDELKRLHKIAKSTTKHFPLTV
;
A
#
# COMPACT_ATOMS: atom_id res chain seq x y z
N MET A 1 12.21 -19.03 14.44
CA MET A 1 11.36 -19.69 13.43
C MET A 1 10.93 -21.11 13.82
N GLN A 2 11.82 -21.99 14.32
CA GLN A 2 11.45 -23.39 14.65
C GLN A 2 10.33 -23.54 15.70
N CYS A 3 10.25 -22.66 16.72
CA CYS A 3 9.19 -22.75 17.72
C CYS A 3 7.79 -22.43 17.16
N ALA A 4 7.66 -21.42 16.28
CA ALA A 4 6.40 -21.09 15.65
C ALA A 4 5.90 -22.21 14.71
N GLN A 5 6.80 -22.82 13.96
CA GLN A 5 6.47 -23.96 13.10
C GLN A 5 6.00 -25.17 13.91
N LYS A 6 6.66 -25.45 15.06
CA LYS A 6 6.24 -26.51 15.99
C LYS A 6 4.84 -26.26 16.57
N LEU A 7 4.48 -25.01 16.85
CA LEU A 7 3.15 -24.65 17.33
C LEU A 7 2.09 -24.86 16.23
N ILE A 8 2.34 -24.39 15.01
CA ILE A 8 1.41 -24.58 13.88
C ILE A 8 1.21 -26.07 13.56
N SER A 9 2.26 -26.90 13.67
CA SER A 9 2.13 -28.34 13.46
C SER A 9 1.25 -29.06 14.49
N GLN A 10 1.00 -28.44 15.65
CA GLN A 10 0.15 -28.99 16.71
C GLN A 10 -1.34 -28.66 16.51
N MET A 11 -1.71 -27.87 15.50
CA MET A 11 -3.12 -27.62 15.18
C MET A 11 -3.84 -28.94 14.88
N ASN A 12 -4.89 -29.23 15.65
CA ASN A 12 -5.69 -30.45 15.57
C ASN A 12 -7.17 -30.19 15.21
N CYS A 13 -7.55 -28.91 15.08
CA CYS A 13 -8.87 -28.46 14.69
C CYS A 13 -8.74 -27.49 13.52
N VAL A 14 -9.36 -27.82 12.38
CA VAL A 14 -9.34 -27.00 11.16
C VAL A 14 -10.75 -26.97 10.59
N VAL A 15 -11.21 -25.78 10.18
CA VAL A 15 -12.48 -25.60 9.46
C VAL A 15 -12.16 -25.01 8.09
N GLU A 16 -12.61 -25.69 7.03
CA GLU A 16 -12.47 -25.21 5.65
C GLU A 16 -13.78 -24.59 5.17
N LEU A 17 -13.70 -23.34 4.72
CA LEU A 17 -14.82 -22.68 4.05
C LEU A 17 -14.74 -22.99 2.55
N SER A 18 -15.76 -23.65 2.02
CA SER A 18 -15.84 -24.05 0.60
C SER A 18 -16.52 -23.02 -0.29
N GLN A 19 -17.39 -22.19 0.28
CA GLN A 19 -18.13 -21.18 -0.47
C GLN A 19 -17.33 -19.87 -0.57
N GLN A 20 -17.15 -19.41 -1.80
CA GLN A 20 -16.58 -18.11 -2.10
C GLN A 20 -17.71 -17.08 -2.16
N MET A 21 -17.58 -15.97 -1.43
CA MET A 21 -18.63 -14.94 -1.28
C MET A 21 -18.33 -13.60 -1.97
N ARG A 22 -17.14 -13.43 -2.57
CA ARG A 22 -16.70 -12.14 -3.14
C ARG A 22 -16.97 -12.03 -4.63
N THR A 23 -16.69 -13.08 -5.39
CA THR A 23 -16.69 -13.07 -6.85
C THR A 23 -18.08 -13.46 -7.33
N GLU A 24 -18.73 -12.54 -8.03
CA GLU A 24 -20.10 -12.70 -8.51
C GLU A 24 -20.13 -13.26 -9.94
N ASP A 25 -18.99 -13.24 -10.64
CA ASP A 25 -18.80 -13.75 -12.00
C ASP A 25 -18.23 -15.18 -11.96
N MET A 26 -19.05 -16.17 -12.34
CA MET A 26 -18.67 -17.58 -12.36
C MET A 26 -17.49 -17.88 -13.28
N ARG A 27 -17.44 -17.27 -14.46
CA ARG A 27 -16.34 -17.49 -15.42
C ARG A 27 -15.04 -16.94 -14.86
N TYR A 28 -15.09 -15.79 -14.19
CA TYR A 28 -13.93 -15.22 -13.52
C TYR A 28 -13.50 -16.03 -12.29
N LEU A 29 -14.45 -16.54 -11.51
CA LEU A 29 -14.16 -17.40 -10.36
C LEU A 29 -13.43 -18.68 -10.76
N GLU A 30 -13.86 -19.33 -11.84
CA GLU A 30 -13.19 -20.51 -12.40
C GLU A 30 -11.74 -20.22 -12.80
N LEU A 31 -11.51 -19.10 -13.49
CA LEU A 31 -10.17 -18.61 -13.83
C LEU A 31 -9.32 -18.43 -12.56
N LEU A 32 -9.86 -17.76 -11.54
CA LEU A 32 -9.15 -17.54 -10.27
C LEU A 32 -8.81 -18.85 -9.55
N ASN A 33 -9.66 -19.87 -9.64
CA ASN A 33 -9.41 -21.18 -9.04
C ASN A 33 -8.31 -21.94 -9.79
N ARG A 34 -8.30 -21.93 -11.13
CA ARG A 34 -7.22 -22.48 -11.94
C ARG A 34 -5.89 -21.75 -11.70
N LEU A 35 -5.93 -20.43 -11.54
CA LEU A 35 -4.76 -19.63 -11.19
C LEU A 35 -4.15 -20.05 -9.85
N LYS A 36 -4.98 -20.29 -8.82
CA LYS A 36 -4.50 -20.74 -7.50
C LYS A 36 -3.78 -22.08 -7.53
N SER A 37 -4.21 -23.00 -8.40
CA SER A 37 -3.58 -24.32 -8.54
C SER A 37 -2.43 -24.33 -9.56
N GLY A 38 -2.15 -23.22 -10.23
CA GLY A 38 -1.16 -23.14 -11.31
C GLY A 38 -1.58 -23.93 -12.55
N GLN A 39 -2.88 -23.99 -12.83
CA GLN A 39 -3.52 -24.70 -13.94
C GLN A 39 -4.22 -23.74 -14.93
N SER A 40 -3.81 -22.47 -14.96
CA SER A 40 -4.37 -21.47 -15.88
C SER A 40 -4.21 -21.89 -17.35
N THR A 41 -5.23 -21.66 -18.15
CA THR A 41 -5.27 -22.05 -19.56
C THR A 41 -4.99 -20.88 -20.49
N ILE A 42 -4.84 -21.14 -21.79
CA ILE A 42 -4.68 -20.07 -22.79
C ILE A 42 -5.94 -19.20 -22.90
N GLU A 43 -7.12 -19.78 -22.67
CA GLU A 43 -8.39 -19.06 -22.63
C GLU A 43 -8.45 -18.10 -21.43
N ASP A 44 -7.88 -18.48 -20.28
CA ASP A 44 -7.75 -17.60 -19.11
C ASP A 44 -6.87 -16.38 -19.43
N TYR A 45 -5.74 -16.62 -20.11
CA TYR A 45 -4.86 -15.57 -20.57
C TYR A 45 -5.53 -14.63 -21.58
N GLN A 46 -6.23 -15.19 -22.56
CA GLN A 46 -7.00 -14.41 -23.54
C GLN A 46 -8.10 -13.59 -22.87
N LEU A 47 -8.78 -14.17 -21.88
CA LEU A 47 -9.82 -13.49 -21.10
C LEU A 47 -9.25 -12.29 -20.34
N LEU A 48 -8.14 -12.45 -19.62
CA LEU A 48 -7.46 -11.33 -18.97
C LEU A 48 -6.92 -10.32 -19.98
N SER A 49 -6.46 -10.77 -21.15
CA SER A 49 -5.97 -9.88 -22.21
C SER A 49 -7.03 -8.94 -22.77
N THR A 50 -8.33 -9.28 -22.64
CA THR A 50 -9.43 -8.35 -22.95
C THR A 50 -9.45 -7.11 -22.05
N ARG A 51 -8.80 -7.19 -20.88
CA ARG A 51 -8.74 -6.14 -19.85
C ARG A 51 -7.50 -5.28 -19.93
N ILE A 52 -6.63 -5.52 -20.91
CA ILE A 52 -5.44 -4.70 -21.13
C ILE A 52 -5.86 -3.33 -21.70
N ILE A 53 -5.36 -2.27 -21.07
CA ILE A 53 -5.60 -0.89 -21.51
C ILE A 53 -5.06 -0.71 -22.94
N GLY A 54 -5.86 -0.07 -23.79
CA GLY A 54 -5.56 0.08 -25.22
C GLY A 54 -6.19 -0.99 -26.11
N ASN A 55 -6.83 -2.02 -25.54
CA ASN A 55 -7.65 -2.94 -26.31
C ASN A 55 -8.83 -2.19 -26.97
N PRO A 56 -9.02 -2.26 -28.31
CA PRO A 56 -10.10 -1.53 -28.99
C PRO A 56 -11.51 -1.87 -28.51
N LYS A 57 -11.71 -3.07 -27.95
CA LYS A 57 -13.00 -3.52 -27.40
C LYS A 57 -13.26 -3.04 -25.97
N LEU A 58 -12.26 -2.46 -25.31
CA LEU A 58 -12.34 -2.00 -23.94
C LEU A 58 -12.66 -0.50 -23.89
N GLN A 59 -13.90 -0.16 -23.55
CA GLN A 59 -14.33 1.23 -23.38
C GLN A 59 -14.10 1.71 -21.93
N ALA A 60 -12.83 1.86 -21.54
CA ALA A 60 -12.46 2.36 -20.21
C ALA A 60 -11.64 3.65 -20.30
N SER A 61 -12.09 4.71 -19.63
CA SER A 61 -11.36 5.99 -19.52
C SER A 61 -10.76 6.14 -18.12
N LEU A 62 -9.43 6.23 -18.03
CA LEU A 62 -8.72 6.46 -16.76
C LEU A 62 -8.96 7.86 -16.17
N LYS A 63 -9.53 8.78 -16.94
CA LYS A 63 -9.81 10.16 -16.52
C LYS A 63 -11.20 10.33 -15.92
N GLN A 64 -12.08 9.34 -16.07
CA GLN A 64 -13.48 9.42 -15.63
C GLN A 64 -13.77 8.36 -14.59
N LYS A 65 -14.78 8.63 -13.76
CA LYS A 65 -15.31 7.63 -12.83
C LYS A 65 -15.87 6.43 -13.61
N PRO A 66 -15.74 5.20 -13.07
CA PRO A 66 -15.15 4.88 -11.77
C PRO A 66 -13.60 4.73 -11.81
N TRP A 67 -12.98 4.66 -12.98
CA TRP A 67 -11.55 4.34 -13.10
C TRP A 67 -10.60 5.43 -12.60
N SER A 68 -11.00 6.69 -12.64
CA SER A 68 -10.23 7.79 -12.06
C SER A 68 -10.04 7.68 -10.53
N GLU A 69 -10.85 6.86 -9.85
CA GLU A 69 -10.80 6.63 -8.40
C GLU A 69 -10.29 5.22 -8.05
N ALA A 70 -10.09 4.37 -9.06
CA ALA A 70 -9.63 3.00 -8.85
C ALA A 70 -8.17 2.99 -8.36
N PRO A 71 -7.85 2.29 -7.26
CA PRO A 71 -6.47 2.15 -6.83
C PRO A 71 -5.63 1.37 -7.84
N ILE A 72 -4.40 1.81 -8.03
CA ILE A 72 -3.38 1.09 -8.77
C ILE A 72 -2.66 0.12 -7.82
N LEU A 73 -2.74 -1.18 -8.09
CA LEU A 73 -2.02 -2.21 -7.35
C LEU A 73 -0.62 -2.39 -7.93
N VAL A 74 0.39 -2.34 -7.06
CA VAL A 74 1.80 -2.52 -7.45
C VAL A 74 2.54 -3.49 -6.53
N PHE A 75 3.65 -4.04 -7.00
CA PHE A 75 4.42 -5.03 -6.22
C PHE A 75 5.43 -4.41 -5.24
N ARG A 76 5.92 -3.20 -5.50
CA ARG A 76 7.03 -2.59 -4.75
C ARG A 76 6.59 -1.30 -4.06
N ASN A 77 7.00 -1.13 -2.80
CA ASN A 77 6.74 0.10 -2.03
C ASN A 77 7.35 1.34 -2.70
N THR A 78 8.55 1.22 -3.27
CA THR A 78 9.21 2.32 -3.99
C THR A 78 8.38 2.81 -5.17
N LEU A 79 7.85 1.89 -5.98
CA LEU A 79 6.97 2.23 -7.10
C LEU A 79 5.65 2.83 -6.62
N ARG A 80 5.05 2.28 -5.55
CA ARG A 80 3.85 2.83 -4.92
C ARG A 80 4.07 4.30 -4.53
N THR A 81 5.17 4.60 -3.85
CA THR A 81 5.50 5.98 -3.44
C THR A 81 5.69 6.90 -4.64
N GLN A 82 6.40 6.46 -5.68
CA GLN A 82 6.60 7.26 -6.90
C GLN A 82 5.28 7.56 -7.63
N ILE A 83 4.43 6.55 -7.82
CA ILE A 83 3.11 6.72 -8.46
C ILE A 83 2.25 7.67 -7.64
N ASN A 84 2.21 7.46 -6.32
CA ASN A 84 1.44 8.29 -5.40
C ASN A 84 1.88 9.76 -5.43
N ASN A 85 3.18 10.03 -5.32
CA ASN A 85 3.70 11.39 -5.37
C ASN A 85 3.38 12.04 -6.72
N ARG A 86 3.59 11.32 -7.83
CA ARG A 86 3.29 11.84 -9.16
C ARG A 86 1.80 12.07 -9.39
N ALA A 87 0.93 11.22 -8.85
CA ALA A 87 -0.52 11.39 -8.92
C ALA A 87 -0.97 12.66 -8.19
N VAL A 88 -0.43 12.92 -6.99
CA VAL A 88 -0.71 14.16 -6.24
C VAL A 88 -0.26 15.39 -7.02
N LEU A 89 0.96 15.37 -7.58
CA LEU A 89 1.49 16.48 -8.38
C LEU A 89 0.67 16.74 -9.64
N ASN A 90 0.28 15.68 -10.35
CA ASN A 90 -0.58 15.78 -11.54
C ASN A 90 -1.95 16.37 -11.19
N LYS A 91 -2.53 15.95 -10.05
CA LYS A 91 -3.80 16.46 -9.56
C LYS A 91 -3.73 17.93 -9.16
N ALA A 92 -2.65 18.35 -8.50
CA ALA A 92 -2.41 19.76 -8.20
C ALA A 92 -2.32 20.62 -9.47
N MET A 93 -1.62 20.13 -10.51
CA MET A 93 -1.54 20.80 -11.80
C MET A 93 -2.90 20.88 -12.51
N GLU A 94 -3.68 19.79 -12.51
CA GLU A 94 -5.04 19.76 -13.06
C GLU A 94 -5.95 20.80 -12.39
N MET A 95 -5.84 20.92 -11.06
CA MET A 95 -6.61 21.88 -10.26
C MET A 95 -6.02 23.31 -10.28
N ARG A 96 -4.91 23.54 -11.00
CA ARG A 96 -4.16 24.82 -11.02
C ARG A 96 -3.74 25.30 -9.62
N LEU A 97 -3.47 24.36 -8.73
CA LEU A 97 -2.98 24.62 -7.37
C LEU A 97 -1.45 24.48 -7.33
N ARG A 98 -0.79 25.25 -6.46
CA ARG A 98 0.62 25.00 -6.12
C ARG A 98 0.70 23.71 -5.30
N PRO A 99 1.57 22.76 -5.66
CA PRO A 99 1.79 21.57 -4.85
C PRO A 99 2.20 21.95 -3.43
N MET A 100 1.63 21.25 -2.44
CA MET A 100 2.03 21.36 -1.04
C MET A 100 2.70 20.06 -0.62
N VAL A 101 3.83 20.15 0.06
CA VAL A 101 4.55 19.00 0.60
C VAL A 101 4.82 19.24 2.07
N CYS A 102 4.24 18.40 2.92
CA CYS A 102 4.62 18.34 4.31
C CYS A 102 5.95 17.58 4.42
N VAL A 103 6.94 18.20 5.06
CA VAL A 103 8.28 17.65 5.25
C VAL A 103 8.40 17.19 6.70
N ALA A 104 8.82 15.94 6.90
CA ALA A 104 9.04 15.41 8.22
C ALA A 104 10.16 16.15 8.97
N GLN A 105 10.07 16.17 10.29
CA GLN A 105 11.13 16.65 11.17
C GLN A 105 11.85 15.47 11.81
N ASP A 106 13.14 15.34 11.51
CA ASP A 106 13.98 14.25 11.98
C ASP A 106 14.96 14.75 13.05
N TYR A 107 15.08 13.98 14.13
CA TYR A 107 15.89 14.28 15.29
C TYR A 107 16.88 13.14 15.57
N PHE A 108 18.10 13.50 15.93
CA PHE A 108 19.12 12.58 16.43
C PHE A 108 19.47 13.00 17.86
N GLN A 109 19.31 12.09 18.81
CA GLN A 109 19.58 12.34 20.24
C GLN A 109 18.87 13.59 20.81
N GLY A 110 17.68 13.90 20.31
CA GLY A 110 16.87 15.05 20.75
C GLY A 110 17.14 16.35 19.99
N THR A 111 18.19 16.40 19.16
CA THR A 111 18.54 17.57 18.35
C THR A 111 18.02 17.42 16.93
N ILE A 112 17.49 18.50 16.35
CA ILE A 112 17.05 18.51 14.96
C ILE A 112 18.24 18.28 14.02
N ILE A 113 18.02 17.52 12.94
CA ILE A 113 19.07 17.24 11.95
C ILE A 113 19.16 18.40 10.96
N GLU A 114 20.20 19.22 11.10
CA GLU A 114 20.44 20.39 10.24
C GLU A 114 21.33 20.09 9.02
N ASP A 115 22.20 19.07 9.11
CA ASP A 115 23.06 18.68 7.99
C ASP A 115 22.23 18.31 6.77
N LEU A 116 22.39 19.08 5.68
CA LEU A 116 21.53 18.98 4.50
C LEU A 116 21.64 17.62 3.81
N ARG A 117 22.83 17.02 3.79
CA ARG A 117 23.04 15.69 3.17
C ARG A 117 22.36 14.60 3.97
N LEU A 118 22.58 14.57 5.28
CA LEU A 118 21.99 13.61 6.18
C LEU A 118 20.47 13.74 6.21
N ARG A 119 19.97 14.98 6.36
CA ARG A 119 18.53 15.28 6.33
C ARG A 119 17.90 14.77 5.05
N LYS A 120 18.50 15.09 3.88
CA LYS A 120 17.97 14.64 2.59
C LYS A 120 17.92 13.10 2.50
N ALA A 121 19.00 12.43 2.85
CA ALA A 121 19.06 10.97 2.78
C ALA A 121 18.00 10.32 3.69
N ILE A 122 17.81 10.84 4.91
CA ILE A 122 16.81 10.37 5.85
C ILE A 122 15.38 10.61 5.33
N LEU A 123 15.11 11.77 4.72
CA LEU A 123 13.80 12.09 4.12
C LEU A 123 13.46 11.18 2.92
N GLU A 124 14.46 10.73 2.17
CA GLU A 124 14.31 9.83 1.02
C GLU A 124 14.19 8.35 1.41
N VAL A 125 14.36 8.00 2.69
CA VAL A 125 14.16 6.63 3.18
C VAL A 125 12.69 6.22 2.91
N PRO A 126 12.45 5.05 2.29
CA PRO A 126 11.10 4.55 2.09
C PRO A 126 10.31 4.46 3.40
N ASP A 127 9.05 4.89 3.37
CA ASP A 127 8.13 4.90 4.52
C ASP A 127 8.01 3.54 5.21
N ASN A 128 8.10 2.43 4.46
CA ASN A 128 8.07 1.09 5.05
C ASN A 128 9.31 0.72 5.89
N LYS A 129 10.32 1.59 5.94
CA LYS A 129 11.50 1.47 6.82
C LYS A 129 11.51 2.54 7.93
N THR A 130 10.50 3.40 7.98
CA THR A 130 10.40 4.53 8.91
C THR A 130 9.09 4.48 9.69
N GLU A 131 8.69 3.27 10.11
CA GLU A 131 7.43 3.01 10.81
C GLU A 131 6.21 3.59 10.07
N HIS A 132 6.24 3.53 8.73
CA HIS A 132 5.22 4.05 7.81
C HIS A 132 5.05 5.57 7.80
N LEU A 133 5.92 6.35 8.48
CA LEU A 133 5.91 7.81 8.39
C LEU A 133 6.76 8.33 7.21
N PRO A 134 6.17 8.95 6.19
CA PRO A 134 6.91 9.44 5.03
C PRO A 134 7.79 10.65 5.38
N GLY A 135 8.96 10.76 4.73
CA GLY A 135 9.79 11.98 4.83
C GLY A 135 9.18 13.15 4.06
N TYR A 136 8.63 12.87 2.87
CA TYR A 136 7.86 13.82 2.07
C TYR A 136 6.43 13.34 1.89
N LEU A 137 5.47 14.14 2.34
CA LEU A 137 4.05 13.90 2.17
C LEU A 137 3.44 14.98 1.26
N PRO A 138 3.37 14.75 -0.07
CA PRO A 138 2.66 15.64 -0.97
C PRO A 138 1.16 15.57 -0.73
N LEU A 139 0.50 16.73 -0.70
CA LEU A 139 -0.92 16.88 -0.40
C LEU A 139 -1.61 17.79 -1.43
N VAL A 140 -2.85 17.41 -1.79
CA VAL A 140 -3.76 18.21 -2.61
C VAL A 140 -5.20 17.94 -2.15
N PRO A 141 -6.06 18.95 -1.94
CA PRO A 141 -7.44 18.73 -1.52
C PRO A 141 -8.19 17.74 -2.42
N GLY A 142 -8.98 16.87 -1.81
CA GLY A 142 -9.76 15.82 -2.49
C GLY A 142 -8.98 14.55 -2.82
N MET A 143 -7.68 14.46 -2.49
CA MET A 143 -6.92 13.24 -2.74
C MET A 143 -7.27 12.11 -1.76
N PRO A 144 -7.25 10.85 -2.20
CA PRO A 144 -7.35 9.72 -1.30
C PRO A 144 -6.06 9.60 -0.47
N VAL A 145 -6.22 9.35 0.83
CA VAL A 145 -5.15 9.08 1.79
C VAL A 145 -5.42 7.77 2.54
N LEU A 146 -4.38 7.19 3.12
CA LEU A 146 -4.44 6.06 4.04
C LEU A 146 -3.81 6.46 5.37
N LEU A 147 -4.48 6.12 6.47
CA LEU A 147 -3.88 6.16 7.81
C LEU A 147 -2.78 5.12 7.93
N THR A 148 -1.66 5.49 8.54
CA THR A 148 -0.52 4.59 8.74
C THR A 148 -0.40 4.05 10.16
N GLU A 149 -1.27 4.51 11.07
CA GLU A 149 -1.32 4.08 12.46
C GLU A 149 -2.76 3.93 12.97
N ASN A 150 -2.90 3.38 14.17
CA ASN A 150 -4.19 3.28 14.85
C ASN A 150 -4.43 4.57 15.63
N VAL A 151 -5.41 5.36 15.18
CA VAL A 151 -5.77 6.64 15.81
C VAL A 151 -6.90 6.45 16.81
N ALA A 152 -7.99 5.79 16.39
CA ALA A 152 -9.16 5.50 17.21
C ALA A 152 -9.88 4.28 16.62
N THR A 153 -9.50 3.07 17.06
CA THR A 153 -9.95 1.81 16.45
C THR A 153 -11.43 1.56 16.69
N GLU A 154 -11.96 2.03 17.82
CA GLU A 154 -13.37 2.06 18.20
C GLU A 154 -14.22 2.85 17.20
N LEU A 155 -13.66 3.92 16.62
CA LEU A 155 -14.30 4.73 15.57
C LEU A 155 -14.03 4.20 14.15
N GLY A 156 -13.30 3.09 14.02
CA GLY A 156 -12.88 2.54 12.73
C GLY A 156 -11.71 3.30 12.09
N LEU A 157 -10.94 4.08 12.86
CA LEU A 157 -9.75 4.80 12.40
C LEU A 157 -8.48 4.02 12.76
N SER A 158 -8.25 2.94 12.03
CA SER A 158 -7.08 2.08 12.18
C SER A 158 -6.10 2.21 11.01
N ASN A 159 -4.90 1.66 11.16
CA ASN A 159 -3.92 1.59 10.09
C ASN A 159 -4.53 0.91 8.84
N GLY A 160 -4.45 1.59 7.70
CA GLY A 160 -5.03 1.15 6.44
C GLY A 160 -6.44 1.70 6.16
N THR A 161 -7.01 2.48 7.07
CA THR A 161 -8.30 3.16 6.82
C THR A 161 -8.11 4.23 5.75
N ARG A 162 -8.94 4.17 4.69
CA ARG A 162 -8.96 5.17 3.62
C ARG A 162 -9.75 6.39 4.04
N GLY A 163 -9.21 7.56 3.72
CA GLY A 163 -9.89 8.84 3.87
C GLY A 163 -9.67 9.75 2.66
N ILE A 164 -10.31 10.91 2.68
CA ILE A 164 -10.20 11.96 1.67
C ILE A 164 -9.58 13.17 2.36
N PHE A 165 -8.40 13.59 1.90
CA PHE A 165 -7.73 14.75 2.48
C PHE A 165 -8.45 16.04 2.08
N HIS A 166 -8.77 16.89 3.06
CA HIS A 166 -9.43 18.18 2.85
C HIS A 166 -8.42 19.33 2.90
N GLN A 167 -7.74 19.48 4.02
CA GLN A 167 -6.91 20.64 4.28
C GLN A 167 -5.76 20.32 5.24
N LEU A 168 -4.61 20.98 5.04
CA LEU A 168 -3.53 21.01 6.01
C LEU A 168 -3.65 22.30 6.84
N VAL A 169 -3.60 22.17 8.16
CA VAL A 169 -3.51 23.32 9.08
C VAL A 169 -2.06 23.48 9.50
N TYR A 170 -1.49 24.67 9.28
CA TYR A 170 -0.09 25.01 9.55
C TYR A 170 0.05 26.52 9.75
N GLU A 171 1.19 26.98 10.26
CA GLU A 171 1.51 28.41 10.35
C GLU A 171 2.30 28.88 9.12
N GLU A 172 2.01 30.06 8.57
CA GLU A 172 2.72 30.55 7.37
C GLU A 172 4.24 30.73 7.60
N SER A 173 4.67 30.92 8.86
CA SER A 173 6.09 30.90 9.26
C SER A 173 6.79 29.56 8.99
N SER A 174 6.05 28.46 8.91
CA SER A 174 6.56 27.11 8.64
C SER A 174 6.80 26.81 7.16
N VAL A 175 6.45 27.75 6.28
CA VAL A 175 6.65 27.62 4.83
C VAL A 175 8.09 27.93 4.48
N HIS A 176 8.86 26.92 4.10
CA HIS A 176 10.25 27.12 3.67
C HIS A 176 10.32 27.42 2.17
N ALA A 177 10.30 28.70 1.81
CA ALA A 177 10.37 29.16 0.42
C ALA A 177 11.68 28.79 -0.32
N GLN A 178 12.76 28.51 0.42
CA GLN A 178 14.08 28.16 -0.15
C GLN A 178 14.37 26.65 -0.17
N PHE A 179 13.49 25.82 0.42
CA PHE A 179 13.67 24.37 0.35
C PHE A 179 13.40 23.93 -1.08
N GLN A 180 14.40 23.34 -1.72
CA GLN A 180 14.29 22.80 -3.08
C GLN A 180 14.65 21.32 -3.06
N ASP A 181 13.79 20.52 -3.67
CA ASP A 181 14.03 19.10 -3.88
C ASP A 181 13.75 18.75 -5.34
N LYS A 182 14.66 18.00 -5.96
CA LYS A 182 14.63 17.69 -7.39
C LYS A 182 13.42 16.83 -7.79
N ASN A 183 12.79 16.15 -6.83
CA ASN A 183 11.63 15.31 -7.05
C ASN A 183 10.32 16.11 -7.14
N PHE A 184 10.34 17.40 -6.79
CA PHE A 184 9.16 18.25 -6.75
C PHE A 184 9.34 19.51 -7.62
N PRO A 185 8.24 20.06 -8.19
CA PRO A 185 8.30 21.30 -8.96
C PRO A 185 8.88 22.48 -8.17
N ALA A 186 9.57 23.41 -8.84
CA ALA A 186 10.22 24.55 -8.19
C ALA A 186 9.26 25.50 -7.43
N ASN A 187 7.97 25.51 -7.79
CA ASN A 187 6.93 26.32 -7.14
C ASN A 187 6.21 25.59 -5.98
N THR A 188 6.73 24.45 -5.53
CA THR A 188 6.18 23.66 -4.42
C THR A 188 6.30 24.40 -3.10
N LYS A 189 5.21 24.42 -2.32
CA LYS A 189 5.22 24.91 -0.93
C LYS A 189 5.63 23.78 0.00
N PHE A 190 6.80 23.90 0.64
CA PHE A 190 7.27 22.96 1.65
C PHE A 190 6.91 23.43 3.06
N ILE A 191 6.20 22.58 3.81
CA ILE A 191 5.70 22.86 5.16
C ILE A 191 6.46 21.97 6.15
N THR A 192 7.21 22.56 7.09
CA THR A 192 8.03 21.79 8.06
C THR A 192 7.38 21.65 9.43
N GLN A 193 6.34 22.43 9.73
CA GLN A 193 5.63 22.41 11.01
C GLN A 193 4.10 22.38 10.78
N PRO A 194 3.55 21.28 10.25
CA PRO A 194 2.10 21.11 10.23
C PRO A 194 1.55 21.08 11.66
N LYS A 195 0.31 21.49 11.88
CA LYS A 195 -0.41 21.27 13.15
C LYS A 195 -1.20 19.97 13.09
N TYR A 196 -2.05 19.83 12.08
CA TYR A 196 -2.84 18.63 11.79
C TYR A 196 -3.38 18.68 10.35
N ALA A 197 -3.85 17.54 9.85
CA ALA A 197 -4.56 17.44 8.58
C ALA A 197 -6.04 17.13 8.82
N LEU A 198 -6.94 17.84 8.15
CA LEU A 198 -8.37 17.51 8.13
C LEU A 198 -8.60 16.44 7.07
N VAL A 199 -9.11 15.28 7.51
CA VAL A 199 -9.37 14.13 6.63
C VAL A 199 -10.78 13.61 6.86
N GLU A 200 -11.52 13.44 5.78
CA GLU A 200 -12.84 12.82 5.81
C GLU A 200 -12.72 11.30 5.76
N PHE A 201 -13.42 10.62 6.67
CA PHE A 201 -13.50 9.16 6.72
C PHE A 201 -14.95 8.72 6.54
N PRO A 202 -15.44 8.52 5.30
CA PRO A 202 -16.85 8.21 5.03
C PRO A 202 -17.37 6.97 5.78
N ASN A 203 -16.47 6.02 6.06
CA ASN A 203 -16.77 4.73 6.69
C ASN A 203 -16.46 4.69 8.18
N CYS A 204 -16.10 5.81 8.82
CA CYS A 204 -15.92 5.82 10.27
C CYS A 204 -17.26 5.63 11.00
N LYS A 205 -17.18 5.12 12.23
CA LYS A 205 -18.30 4.80 13.12
C LYS A 205 -18.69 5.98 14.03
N LEU A 206 -18.44 7.21 13.59
CA LEU A 206 -18.88 8.38 14.35
C LEU A 206 -20.41 8.49 14.23
N ASP A 207 -21.10 8.46 15.37
CA ASP A 207 -22.56 8.65 15.39
C ASP A 207 -22.91 10.09 15.05
N SER A 208 -23.78 10.26 14.04
CA SER A 208 -24.13 11.54 13.43
C SER A 208 -25.14 12.37 14.23
N GLU A 209 -25.38 12.05 15.51
CA GLU A 209 -26.42 12.71 16.33
C GLU A 209 -26.05 14.14 16.77
N LEU A 210 -24.80 14.54 16.61
CA LEU A 210 -24.41 15.96 16.68
C LEU A 210 -24.85 16.65 15.38
N ALA A 211 -26.13 17.01 15.31
CA ALA A 211 -26.84 17.54 14.14
C ALA A 211 -26.16 18.74 13.44
N GLU A 212 -25.20 19.42 14.10
CA GLU A 212 -24.44 20.54 13.55
C GLU A 212 -23.08 20.12 12.94
N PHE A 213 -22.56 18.94 13.28
CA PHE A 213 -21.31 18.39 12.75
C PHE A 213 -21.59 17.21 11.83
N GLN A 214 -22.24 17.46 10.70
CA GLN A 214 -22.47 16.45 9.64
C GLN A 214 -21.16 15.95 8.98
N THR A 215 -19.99 16.41 9.43
CA THR A 215 -18.72 16.13 8.78
C THR A 215 -18.01 14.99 9.48
N LYS A 216 -17.86 13.85 8.79
CA LYS A 216 -16.90 12.77 9.15
C LYS A 216 -15.44 13.22 8.92
N ILE A 217 -15.16 14.51 9.09
CA ILE A 217 -13.87 15.17 8.92
C ILE A 217 -13.20 15.19 10.29
N ILE A 218 -12.05 14.55 10.38
CA ILE A 218 -11.34 14.30 11.63
C ILE A 218 -9.95 14.92 11.52
N PRO A 219 -9.51 15.71 12.53
CA PRO A 219 -8.15 16.22 12.58
C PRO A 219 -7.18 15.07 12.88
N ILE A 220 -6.26 14.83 11.96
CA ILE A 220 -5.16 13.87 12.11
C ILE A 220 -3.90 14.64 12.53
N SER A 221 -3.51 14.44 13.78
CA SER A 221 -2.34 15.08 14.38
C SER A 221 -1.03 14.44 13.92
N ILE A 222 0.08 15.13 14.18
CA ILE A 222 1.43 14.62 13.94
C ILE A 222 1.69 13.41 14.85
N SER A 223 2.30 12.38 14.31
CA SER A 223 2.81 11.21 15.02
C SER A 223 4.32 11.28 15.17
N GLU A 224 4.84 10.64 16.21
CA GLU A 224 6.28 10.49 16.47
C GLU A 224 6.66 9.02 16.45
N GLN A 225 7.62 8.65 15.60
CA GLN A 225 8.15 7.29 15.52
C GLN A 225 9.67 7.29 15.51
N THR A 226 10.27 6.19 15.94
CA THR A 226 11.74 6.02 15.94
C THR A 226 12.14 4.85 15.05
N PHE A 227 13.11 5.06 14.17
CA PHE A 227 13.65 4.03 13.28
C PHE A 227 15.17 4.06 13.22
N LEU A 228 15.76 2.98 12.70
CA LEU A 228 17.19 2.88 12.50
C LEU A 228 17.57 3.30 11.08
N PHE A 229 18.48 4.27 10.96
CA PHE A 229 19.07 4.70 9.70
C PHE A 229 20.51 4.20 9.59
N ASP A 230 20.88 3.56 8.47
CA ASP A 230 22.25 3.14 8.23
C ASP A 230 23.03 4.28 7.56
N VAL A 231 24.02 4.84 8.26
CA VAL A 231 24.84 5.96 7.80
C VAL A 231 25.62 5.60 6.53
N LYS A 232 25.80 4.31 6.21
CA LYS A 232 26.38 3.87 4.93
C LYS A 232 25.55 4.32 3.73
N GLU A 233 24.25 4.59 3.90
CA GLU A 233 23.40 5.13 2.84
C GLU A 233 23.87 6.53 2.35
N LEU A 234 24.70 7.22 3.14
CA LEU A 234 25.33 8.50 2.74
C LEU A 234 26.61 8.33 1.91
N LEU A 235 27.21 7.14 1.94
CA LEU A 235 28.45 6.88 1.23
C LEU A 235 28.13 6.57 -0.23
N ALA A 236 28.78 7.26 -1.16
CA ALA A 236 28.75 6.85 -2.56
C ALA A 236 29.21 5.39 -2.68
N GLU A 237 28.53 4.57 -3.51
CA GLU A 237 28.82 3.13 -3.67
C GLU A 237 30.31 2.82 -3.91
N ASN A 238 31.03 3.75 -4.55
CA ASN A 238 32.44 3.65 -4.86
C ASN A 238 33.37 3.86 -3.64
N VAL A 239 32.95 4.62 -2.63
CA VAL A 239 33.74 4.90 -1.41
C VAL A 239 33.55 3.78 -0.37
N ALA A 240 32.36 3.19 -0.30
CA ALA A 240 32.05 2.09 0.63
C ALA A 240 32.85 0.81 0.33
N LYS A 241 33.27 0.58 -0.93
CA LYS A 241 34.16 -0.53 -1.30
C LYS A 241 35.63 -0.27 -0.94
N ALA A 242 36.07 0.98 -0.97
CA ALA A 242 37.45 1.38 -0.65
C ALA A 242 37.70 1.51 0.86
N ALA A 243 36.69 1.97 1.61
CA ALA A 243 36.73 1.99 3.05
C ALA A 243 36.47 0.56 3.57
N LYS A 244 37.50 -0.13 4.06
CA LYS A 244 37.34 -1.25 4.99
C LYS A 244 36.69 -0.69 6.27
N ILE A 245 35.36 -0.50 6.25
CA ILE A 245 34.62 0.04 7.38
C ILE A 245 34.71 -1.00 8.51
N ASN A 246 35.59 -0.71 9.46
CA ASN A 246 35.78 -1.46 10.70
C ASN A 246 34.45 -1.69 11.43
N LYS A 247 34.41 -2.72 12.29
CA LYS A 247 33.29 -3.25 13.11
C LYS A 247 32.55 -2.24 14.03
N LYS A 248 32.38 -0.97 13.67
CA LYS A 248 31.56 -0.01 14.43
C LYS A 248 30.10 -0.07 13.97
N ALA A 249 29.19 0.17 14.91
CA ALA A 249 27.77 0.32 14.61
C ALA A 249 27.58 1.48 13.63
N THR A 250 26.99 1.17 12.48
CA THR A 250 26.73 2.12 11.38
C THR A 250 25.29 2.60 11.37
N LYS A 251 24.46 2.08 12.27
CA LYS A 251 23.06 2.47 12.43
C LYS A 251 22.90 3.50 13.52
N ILE A 252 22.18 4.57 13.22
CA ILE A 252 21.78 5.60 14.16
C ILE A 252 20.26 5.55 14.38
N SER A 253 19.82 5.88 15.60
CA SER A 253 18.40 5.96 15.94
C SER A 253 17.88 7.36 15.60
N ILE A 254 16.94 7.43 14.67
CA ILE A 254 16.31 8.67 14.21
C ILE A 254 14.88 8.70 14.72
N LYS A 255 14.52 9.81 15.35
CA LYS A 255 13.15 10.11 15.75
C LYS A 255 12.53 11.03 14.70
N ARG A 256 11.40 10.63 14.12
CA ARG A 256 10.67 11.37 13.09
C ARG A 256 9.33 11.84 13.61
N LYS A 257 9.04 13.12 13.38
CA LYS A 257 7.71 13.72 13.51
C LYS A 257 7.12 13.98 12.14
N ALA A 258 5.99 13.34 11.82
CA ALA A 258 5.28 13.50 10.55
C ALA A 258 3.79 13.17 10.71
N LEU A 259 2.96 13.57 9.74
CA LEU A 259 1.58 13.13 9.70
C LEU A 259 1.53 11.61 9.40
N PRO A 260 0.70 10.83 10.10
CA PRO A 260 0.53 9.40 9.89
C PRO A 260 -0.39 9.11 8.68
N LEU A 261 -0.06 9.74 7.55
CA LEU A 261 -0.83 9.70 6.31
C LEU A 261 0.10 9.43 5.13
N ILE A 262 -0.41 8.68 4.16
CA ILE A 262 0.22 8.52 2.85
C ILE A 262 -0.83 8.70 1.75
N PRO A 263 -0.46 9.14 0.53
CA PRO A 263 -1.39 9.13 -0.59
C PRO A 263 -1.86 7.70 -0.91
N ALA A 264 -3.08 7.56 -1.41
CA ALA A 264 -3.73 6.26 -1.62
C ALA A 264 -4.31 6.05 -3.03
N TYR A 265 -3.68 6.68 -4.04
CA TYR A 265 -3.93 6.42 -5.45
C TYR A 265 -3.41 5.03 -5.88
N SER A 266 -2.36 4.55 -5.20
CA SER A 266 -1.81 3.22 -5.38
C SER A 266 -1.50 2.56 -4.03
N MET A 267 -1.55 1.24 -4.00
CA MET A 267 -1.19 0.43 -2.84
C MET A 267 -0.44 -0.82 -3.28
N THR A 268 0.29 -1.44 -2.36
CA THR A 268 0.93 -2.71 -2.68
C THR A 268 -0.07 -3.85 -2.74
N THR A 269 0.19 -4.86 -3.58
CA THR A 269 -0.62 -6.08 -3.64
C THR A 269 -0.74 -6.75 -2.27
N HIS A 270 0.33 -6.77 -1.49
CA HIS A 270 0.34 -7.23 -0.10
C HIS A 270 -0.62 -6.43 0.79
N LYS A 271 -0.63 -5.10 0.71
CA LYS A 271 -1.57 -4.25 1.49
C LYS A 271 -3.03 -4.44 1.05
N SER A 272 -3.28 -4.83 -0.19
CA SER A 272 -4.63 -5.13 -0.68
C SER A 272 -5.20 -6.46 -0.15
N GLN A 273 -4.37 -7.34 0.43
CA GLN A 273 -4.79 -8.66 0.90
C GLN A 273 -5.91 -8.54 1.96
N GLY A 274 -6.97 -9.32 1.77
CA GLY A 274 -8.16 -9.28 2.64
C GLY A 274 -9.21 -8.26 2.22
N GLN A 275 -8.86 -7.23 1.44
CA GLN A 275 -9.79 -6.21 0.99
C GLN A 275 -10.67 -6.69 -0.18
N THR A 276 -11.88 -6.15 -0.29
CA THR A 276 -12.71 -6.21 -1.50
C THR A 276 -12.74 -4.79 -2.08
N LEU A 277 -12.38 -4.64 -3.36
CA LEU A 277 -12.28 -3.36 -4.04
C LEU A 277 -13.26 -3.33 -5.20
N ASP A 278 -13.93 -2.20 -5.40
CA ASP A 278 -14.95 -2.05 -6.45
C ASP A 278 -14.35 -2.06 -7.85
N LYS A 279 -13.17 -1.46 -8.00
CA LYS A 279 -12.38 -1.42 -9.24
C LYS A 279 -10.90 -1.48 -8.88
N ILE A 280 -10.08 -2.13 -9.71
CA ILE A 280 -8.62 -2.09 -9.58
C ILE A 280 -7.93 -1.92 -10.93
N ILE A 281 -6.78 -1.26 -10.91
CA ILE A 281 -5.83 -1.21 -12.02
C ILE A 281 -4.57 -1.94 -11.57
N ILE A 282 -4.02 -2.83 -12.37
CA ILE A 282 -2.81 -3.58 -12.00
C ILE A 282 -1.84 -3.71 -13.18
N ASP A 283 -0.54 -3.73 -12.88
CA ASP A 283 0.48 -4.25 -13.79
C ASP A 283 0.74 -5.72 -13.47
N LEU A 284 0.64 -6.61 -14.47
CA LEU A 284 0.98 -8.02 -14.31
C LEU A 284 2.40 -8.35 -14.75
N VAL A 285 3.19 -7.37 -15.17
CA VAL A 285 4.62 -7.55 -15.37
C VAL A 285 5.33 -7.55 -14.01
N MET A 286 5.83 -8.73 -13.64
CA MET A 286 6.39 -8.97 -12.31
C MET A 286 7.77 -8.33 -12.15
N PRO A 287 8.11 -7.81 -10.96
CA PRO A 287 9.47 -7.40 -10.66
C PRO A 287 10.43 -8.60 -10.71
N PRO A 288 11.74 -8.39 -10.97
CA PRO A 288 12.71 -9.46 -10.86
C PRO A 288 12.74 -10.03 -9.44
N GLY A 289 12.80 -11.35 -9.36
CA GLY A 289 12.78 -12.11 -8.11
C GLY A 289 11.95 -13.39 -8.21
N PRO A 290 11.88 -14.18 -7.13
CA PRO A 290 11.01 -15.34 -7.07
C PRO A 290 9.55 -14.90 -7.21
N LEU A 291 8.82 -15.61 -8.08
CA LEU A 291 7.41 -15.38 -8.32
C LEU A 291 6.60 -16.46 -7.60
N GLU A 292 5.71 -16.04 -6.72
CA GLU A 292 4.78 -16.92 -6.01
C GLU A 292 3.36 -16.79 -6.59
N VAL A 293 2.56 -17.85 -6.44
CA VAL A 293 1.14 -17.85 -6.87
C VAL A 293 0.38 -16.68 -6.26
N ALA A 294 0.67 -16.38 -4.99
CA ALA A 294 0.05 -15.29 -4.25
C ALA A 294 0.28 -13.92 -4.93
N SER A 295 1.42 -13.71 -5.57
CA SER A 295 1.73 -12.45 -6.28
C SER A 295 0.67 -12.12 -7.34
N VAL A 296 0.13 -13.12 -8.02
CA VAL A 296 -0.87 -12.92 -9.08
C VAL A 296 -2.29 -13.12 -8.55
N CYS A 297 -2.51 -14.16 -7.74
CA CYS A 297 -3.84 -14.50 -7.26
C CYS A 297 -4.40 -13.47 -6.26
N VAL A 298 -3.57 -12.95 -5.36
CA VAL A 298 -4.03 -11.96 -4.36
C VAL A 298 -4.63 -10.74 -5.03
N PRO A 299 -3.94 -10.01 -5.93
CA PRO A 299 -4.53 -8.83 -6.53
C PRO A 299 -5.73 -9.12 -7.43
N LEU A 300 -5.71 -10.19 -8.25
CA LEU A 300 -6.84 -10.51 -9.13
C LEU A 300 -8.10 -10.88 -8.33
N SER A 301 -7.94 -11.51 -7.17
CA SER A 301 -9.08 -11.86 -6.30
C SER A 301 -9.64 -10.70 -5.46
N ARG A 302 -9.21 -9.44 -5.69
CA ARG A 302 -9.72 -8.26 -4.94
C ARG A 302 -11.03 -7.72 -5.49
N VAL A 303 -11.33 -7.96 -6.76
CA VAL A 303 -12.56 -7.49 -7.42
C VAL A 303 -13.61 -8.57 -7.53
N LYS A 304 -14.87 -8.17 -7.71
CA LYS A 304 -16.00 -9.07 -7.77
C LYS A 304 -16.25 -9.64 -9.16
N ARG A 305 -15.96 -8.87 -10.20
CA ARG A 305 -16.18 -9.24 -11.61
C ARG A 305 -14.94 -8.96 -12.43
N LEU A 306 -14.79 -9.65 -13.56
CA LEU A 306 -13.72 -9.33 -14.51
C LEU A 306 -13.83 -7.88 -15.02
N ASP A 307 -15.06 -7.35 -15.10
CA ASP A 307 -15.35 -5.97 -15.52
C ASP A 307 -14.82 -4.88 -14.60
N ASP A 308 -14.37 -5.27 -13.42
CA ASP A 308 -13.82 -4.41 -12.40
C ASP A 308 -12.29 -4.37 -12.39
N LEU A 309 -11.66 -5.11 -13.32
CA LEU A 309 -10.22 -5.18 -13.50
C LEU A 309 -9.77 -4.42 -14.75
N LEU A 310 -8.69 -3.65 -14.62
CA LEU A 310 -7.86 -3.19 -15.74
C LEU A 310 -6.41 -3.64 -15.57
N ILE A 311 -5.78 -4.00 -16.69
CA ILE A 311 -4.39 -4.40 -16.75
C ILE A 311 -3.62 -3.33 -17.54
N ILE A 312 -2.55 -2.78 -16.95
CA ILE A 312 -1.85 -1.61 -17.50
C ILE A 312 -1.21 -1.89 -18.86
N ARG A 313 -0.67 -3.10 -19.05
CA ARG A 313 0.10 -3.47 -20.24
C ARG A 313 0.04 -4.98 -20.51
N PRO A 314 0.39 -5.43 -21.73
CA PRO A 314 0.60 -6.85 -22.01
C PRO A 314 1.59 -7.51 -21.05
N PHE A 315 1.33 -8.78 -20.77
CA PHE A 315 2.12 -9.61 -19.84
C PHE A 315 2.26 -11.02 -20.42
N GLU A 316 3.20 -11.80 -19.90
CA GLU A 316 3.48 -13.14 -20.42
C GLU A 316 2.51 -14.19 -19.86
N PHE A 317 2.11 -15.17 -20.67
CA PHE A 317 1.25 -16.26 -20.21
C PHE A 317 1.85 -17.02 -19.01
N ALA A 318 3.19 -17.17 -18.99
CA ALA A 318 3.91 -17.81 -17.91
C ALA A 318 3.64 -17.19 -16.52
N THR A 319 3.26 -15.91 -16.47
CA THR A 319 2.83 -15.23 -15.23
C THR A 319 1.63 -15.92 -14.57
N LEU A 320 0.76 -16.57 -15.34
CA LEU A 320 -0.43 -17.27 -14.83
C LEU A 320 -0.17 -18.74 -14.48
N GLN A 321 1.01 -19.27 -14.80
CA GLN A 321 1.36 -20.69 -14.66
C GLN A 321 2.21 -21.00 -13.42
N VAL A 322 2.36 -20.02 -12.53
CA VAL A 322 3.09 -20.18 -11.27
C VAL A 322 2.37 -21.24 -10.43
N LYS A 323 3.12 -22.23 -9.93
CA LYS A 323 2.58 -23.31 -9.11
C LYS A 323 2.89 -23.08 -7.63
N PRO A 324 2.00 -23.52 -6.72
CA PRO A 324 2.33 -23.54 -5.30
C PRO A 324 3.57 -24.40 -5.05
N SER A 325 4.37 -24.05 -4.04
CA SER A 325 5.53 -24.85 -3.67
C SER A 325 5.10 -26.21 -3.13
N ILE A 326 6.00 -27.20 -3.18
CA ILE A 326 5.75 -28.53 -2.62
C ILE A 326 5.36 -28.43 -1.15
N ALA A 327 6.06 -27.59 -0.37
CA ALA A 327 5.76 -27.35 1.03
C ALA A 327 4.35 -26.76 1.25
N GLN A 328 3.89 -25.85 0.39
CA GLN A 328 2.52 -25.31 0.45
C GLN A 328 1.50 -26.39 0.13
N LEU A 329 1.74 -27.22 -0.90
CA LEU A 329 0.83 -28.31 -1.27
C LEU A 329 0.73 -29.36 -0.16
N ASP A 330 1.84 -29.72 0.46
CA ASP A 330 1.85 -30.70 1.56
C ASP A 330 1.15 -30.16 2.80
N GLU A 331 1.32 -28.88 3.11
CA GLU A 331 0.60 -28.23 4.20
C GLU A 331 -0.90 -28.16 3.93
N LEU A 332 -1.33 -27.79 2.72
CA LEU A 332 -2.76 -27.80 2.34
C LEU A 332 -3.36 -29.21 2.46
N LYS A 333 -2.65 -30.25 2.01
CA LYS A 333 -3.09 -31.65 2.18
C LYS A 333 -3.23 -32.03 3.65
N ARG A 334 -2.27 -31.62 4.49
CA ARG A 334 -2.29 -31.87 5.94
C ARG A 334 -3.50 -31.21 6.58
N LEU A 335 -3.73 -29.93 6.30
CA LEU A 335 -4.85 -29.15 6.83
C LEU A 335 -6.20 -29.73 6.38
N HIS A 336 -6.32 -30.14 5.12
CA HIS A 336 -7.53 -30.78 4.60
C HIS A 336 -7.84 -32.12 5.29
N LYS A 337 -6.81 -32.92 5.61
CA LYS A 337 -6.98 -34.17 6.39
C LYS A 337 -7.49 -33.88 7.79
N ILE A 338 -6.98 -32.82 8.44
CA ILE A 338 -7.43 -32.39 9.77
C ILE A 338 -8.88 -31.89 9.69
N ALA A 339 -9.22 -31.07 8.68
CA ALA A 339 -10.58 -30.55 8.50
C ALA A 339 -11.63 -31.66 8.35
N LYS A 340 -11.31 -32.71 7.59
CA LYS A 340 -12.16 -33.93 7.50
C LYS A 340 -12.34 -34.62 8.86
N SER A 341 -11.31 -34.66 9.70
CA SER A 341 -11.39 -35.22 11.05
C SER A 341 -12.22 -34.33 11.98
N THR A 342 -12.01 -33.02 11.92
CA THR A 342 -12.76 -32.02 12.69
C THR A 342 -14.25 -32.11 12.40
N THR A 343 -14.64 -32.16 11.12
CA THR A 343 -16.05 -32.25 10.70
C THR A 343 -16.74 -33.52 11.22
N LYS A 344 -16.01 -34.64 11.34
CA LYS A 344 -16.54 -35.89 11.92
C LYS A 344 -16.78 -35.80 13.43
N HIS A 345 -15.89 -35.12 14.16
CA HIS A 345 -15.99 -34.98 15.61
C HIS A 345 -16.97 -33.87 16.03
N PHE A 346 -17.05 -32.82 15.22
CA PHE A 346 -17.91 -31.65 15.42
C PHE A 346 -18.77 -31.47 14.16
N PRO A 347 -19.84 -32.26 13.99
CA PRO A 347 -20.74 -32.08 12.86
C PRO A 347 -21.35 -30.68 12.94
N LEU A 348 -20.94 -29.82 12.01
CA LEU A 348 -21.52 -28.50 11.84
C LEU A 348 -22.96 -28.70 11.37
N THR A 349 -23.93 -28.31 12.20
CA THR A 349 -25.33 -28.21 11.80
C THR A 349 -25.41 -27.01 10.85
N VAL A 350 -25.51 -27.28 9.56
CA VAL A 350 -25.65 -26.26 8.51
C VAL A 350 -27.10 -25.81 8.42
#